data_AF-A0A4U0TT69-F1
#
_entry.id   AF-A0A4U0TT69-F1
#
_cell.length_a   1.000
_cell.length_b   1.000
_cell.length_c   1.000
_cell.angle_alpha   90.00
_cell.angle_beta   90.00
_cell.angle_gamma   90.00
#
_symmetry.space_group_name_H-M   'P 1'
#
loop_
_entity.id
_entity.type
_entity.pdbx_description
1 polymer ?
#
loop_
_entity_poly.entity_id
_entity_poly.type
_entity_poly.pdbx_seq_one_letter_code
_entity_poly.pdbx_strand_id
1 'polypeptide(L)'
;MNSTNTTTPPYYISNVVASGCGSVLVPGDILYVNWDIYGDASYDTCYLGIRPISDLMTDDAVVAEAAPHTQCFGTSANIVIPKVPKHAAFPFNGSHFVARINTPDKLHADSCAFKIRTAYQEPFSRADKMSLAGVIIAGISVLAAVLLGIATYRQSNRIDRLKSMQEQMERQAAGDRAEAEAASKQTQVGSVIRVNQPQGSRHT
;
A
#
# COMPACT_ATOMS: atom_id res chain seq x y z
N MET A 1 40.32 4.46 10.03
CA MET A 1 39.39 4.68 8.91
C MET A 1 38.02 4.27 9.39
N ASN A 2 37.18 5.23 9.75
CA ASN A 2 35.84 4.96 10.27
C ASN A 2 34.90 4.86 9.06
N SER A 3 34.61 3.64 8.62
CA SER A 3 33.63 3.38 7.57
C SER A 3 32.26 3.75 8.12
N THR A 4 31.77 4.94 7.79
CA THR A 4 30.35 5.26 7.92
C THR A 4 29.61 4.32 6.97
N ASN A 5 29.17 3.17 7.49
CA ASN A 5 28.14 2.36 6.86
C ASN A 5 26.91 3.28 6.72
N THR A 6 26.77 3.93 5.57
CA THR A 6 25.51 4.49 5.12
C THR A 6 24.64 3.29 4.75
N THR A 7 24.07 2.67 5.78
CA THR A 7 23.01 1.68 5.60
C THR A 7 21.87 2.41 4.91
N THR A 8 21.62 2.11 3.64
CA THR A 8 20.44 2.62 2.94
C THR A 8 19.22 2.27 3.79
N PRO A 9 18.36 3.24 4.12
CA PRO A 9 17.16 2.98 4.90
C PRO A 9 16.35 1.84 4.26
N PRO A 10 15.80 0.90 5.05
CA PRO A 10 15.09 -0.26 4.52
C PRO A 10 13.79 0.11 3.79
N TYR A 11 13.32 1.35 4.00
CA TYR A 11 12.17 1.93 3.35
C TYR A 11 12.32 3.45 3.23
N TYR A 12 11.49 4.05 2.40
CA TYR A 12 11.33 5.50 2.34
C TYR A 12 9.86 5.86 2.08
N ILE A 13 9.52 7.11 2.36
CA ILE A 13 8.19 7.66 2.12
C ILE A 13 8.17 8.23 0.70
N SER A 14 7.36 7.66 -0.18
CA SER A 14 7.36 8.01 -1.61
C SER A 14 6.41 9.16 -1.94
N ASN A 15 5.38 9.36 -1.13
CA ASN A 15 4.34 10.35 -1.36
C ASN A 15 3.63 10.71 -0.06
N VAL A 16 3.20 11.97 0.07
CA VAL A 16 2.39 12.46 1.19
C VAL A 16 1.30 13.37 0.62
N VAL A 17 0.06 13.04 0.94
CA VAL A 17 -1.12 13.76 0.50
C VAL A 17 -1.88 14.25 1.73
N ALA A 18 -2.38 15.49 1.66
CA ALA A 18 -3.14 16.10 2.75
C ALA A 18 -4.47 16.61 2.21
N SER A 19 -5.57 16.36 2.92
CA SER A 19 -6.91 16.81 2.50
C SER A 19 -7.04 18.33 2.37
N GLY A 20 -6.18 19.08 3.06
CA GLY A 20 -6.15 20.54 3.07
C GLY A 20 -5.34 21.18 1.94
N CYS A 21 -4.84 20.45 0.94
CA CYS A 21 -4.03 21.02 -0.15
C CYS A 21 -4.67 22.29 -0.75
N GLY A 22 -3.91 23.39 -0.79
CA GLY A 22 -4.35 24.67 -1.35
C GLY A 22 -5.47 25.38 -0.57
N SER A 23 -5.93 24.79 0.54
CA SER A 23 -7.06 25.27 1.32
C SER A 23 -6.62 26.15 2.49
N VAL A 24 -7.58 26.81 3.13
CA VAL A 24 -7.39 27.57 4.38
C VAL A 24 -8.09 26.81 5.49
N LEU A 25 -7.33 26.38 6.50
CA LEU A 25 -7.80 25.71 7.69
C LEU A 25 -7.91 26.68 8.87
N VAL A 26 -8.73 26.34 9.85
CA VAL A 26 -8.94 27.07 11.10
C VAL A 26 -8.91 26.13 12.31
N PRO A 27 -8.73 26.63 13.54
CA PRO A 27 -8.81 25.82 14.74
C PRO A 27 -10.07 24.96 14.80
N GLY A 28 -9.90 23.68 15.12
CA GLY A 28 -10.96 22.68 15.14
C GLY A 28 -11.09 21.87 13.85
N ASP A 29 -10.55 22.34 12.73
CA ASP A 29 -10.50 21.56 11.50
C ASP A 29 -9.65 20.30 11.67
N ILE A 30 -10.01 19.24 10.94
CA ILE A 30 -9.25 18.00 10.89
C ILE A 30 -8.51 17.94 9.57
N LEU A 31 -7.18 17.93 9.64
CA LEU A 31 -6.33 17.64 8.50
C LEU A 31 -6.11 16.13 8.43
N TYR A 32 -6.66 15.50 7.39
CA TYR A 32 -6.36 14.11 7.07
C TYR A 32 -5.09 14.07 6.23
N VAL A 33 -4.10 13.29 6.65
CA VAL A 33 -2.84 13.11 5.94
C VAL A 33 -2.64 11.63 5.66
N ASN A 34 -2.37 11.28 4.42
CA ASN A 34 -2.02 9.93 3.99
C ASN A 34 -0.65 9.91 3.32
N TRP A 35 0.04 8.80 3.42
CA TRP A 35 1.35 8.62 2.81
C TRP A 35 1.56 7.21 2.30
N ASP A 36 2.40 7.11 1.29
CA ASP A 36 2.82 5.86 0.68
C ASP A 36 4.27 5.57 1.10
N ILE A 37 4.54 4.30 1.38
CA ILE A 37 5.89 3.81 1.68
C ILE A 37 6.35 2.83 0.59
N TYR A 38 7.64 2.86 0.29
CA TYR A 38 8.30 1.83 -0.49
C TYR A 38 9.31 1.10 0.39
N GLY A 39 9.22 -0.23 0.44
CA GLY A 39 10.01 -1.07 1.35
C GLY A 39 9.20 -1.56 2.55
N ASP A 40 9.90 -2.16 3.52
CA ASP A 40 9.31 -2.68 4.75
C ASP A 40 9.66 -1.77 5.93
N ALA A 41 8.68 -1.00 6.39
CA ALA A 41 8.79 -0.15 7.57
C ALA A 41 8.52 -0.89 8.89
N SER A 42 8.23 -2.19 8.83
CA SER A 42 7.98 -3.07 9.98
C SER A 42 7.08 -2.42 11.03
N TYR A 43 7.58 -2.23 12.26
CA TYR A 43 6.84 -1.62 13.36
C TYR A 43 7.35 -0.22 13.72
N ASP A 44 8.06 0.43 12.79
CA ASP A 44 8.64 1.74 13.05
C ASP A 44 7.57 2.78 13.31
N THR A 45 7.90 3.70 14.20
CA THR A 45 7.05 4.82 14.56
C THR A 45 7.56 6.07 13.87
N CYS A 46 6.65 6.73 13.15
CA CYS A 46 6.90 7.94 12.41
C CYS A 46 6.32 9.14 13.16
N TYR A 47 6.99 10.28 12.98
CA TYR A 47 6.52 11.55 13.52
C TYR A 47 5.81 12.35 12.44
N LEU A 48 4.50 12.57 12.60
CA LEU A 48 3.69 13.38 11.70
C LEU A 48 3.36 14.73 12.36
N GLY A 49 3.80 15.82 11.74
CA GLY A 49 3.60 17.18 12.24
C GLY A 49 3.30 18.19 11.14
N ILE A 50 2.60 19.26 11.49
CA ILE A 50 2.42 20.44 10.64
C ILE A 50 3.55 21.41 10.91
N ARG A 51 4.20 21.86 9.84
CA ARG A 51 5.38 22.72 9.91
C ARG A 51 5.19 23.96 9.04
N PRO A 52 5.71 25.12 9.44
CA PRO A 52 5.70 26.32 8.62
C PRO A 52 6.67 26.15 7.45
N ILE A 53 6.30 26.58 6.25
CA ILE A 53 7.20 26.51 5.09
C ILE A 53 8.44 27.41 5.29
N SER A 54 8.32 28.46 6.11
CA SER A 54 9.46 29.31 6.47
C SER A 54 10.53 28.58 7.29
N ASP A 55 10.22 27.43 7.90
CA ASP A 55 11.19 26.63 8.66
C ASP A 55 10.92 25.12 8.52
N LEU A 56 11.52 24.55 7.48
CA LEU A 56 11.50 23.12 7.19
C LEU A 56 12.72 22.37 7.73
N MET A 57 13.63 23.03 8.45
CA MET A 57 14.91 22.43 8.84
C MET A 57 15.03 22.20 10.34
N THR A 58 14.41 23.05 11.16
CA THR A 58 14.49 22.97 12.62
C THR A 58 13.53 21.91 13.16
N ASP A 59 14.00 20.88 13.84
CA ASP A 59 13.13 19.78 14.32
C ASP A 59 11.91 20.28 15.11
N ASP A 60 12.09 21.32 15.93
CA ASP A 60 11.04 21.92 16.76
C ASP A 60 10.09 22.88 16.04
N ALA A 61 10.27 23.15 14.74
CA ALA A 61 9.36 24.00 13.97
C ALA A 61 8.06 23.26 13.61
N VAL A 62 7.28 22.94 14.63
CA VAL A 62 6.00 22.23 14.54
C VAL A 62 4.90 23.08 15.17
N VAL A 63 3.74 23.16 14.54
CA VAL A 63 2.59 23.92 15.07
C VAL A 63 1.44 23.04 15.53
N ALA A 64 1.36 21.82 15.03
CA ALA A 64 0.43 20.77 15.41
C ALA A 64 1.01 19.40 15.05
N GLU A 65 0.59 18.33 15.71
CA GLU A 65 1.11 16.99 15.47
C GLU A 65 0.02 15.93 15.65
N ALA A 66 0.19 14.78 15.00
CA ALA A 66 -0.58 13.59 15.33
C ALA A 66 -0.01 12.99 16.62
N ALA A 67 -0.85 12.85 17.63
CA ALA A 67 -0.49 12.25 18.91
C ALA A 67 -1.41 11.05 19.22
N PRO A 68 -0.87 9.88 19.60
CA PRO A 68 0.56 9.55 19.70
C PRO A 68 1.26 9.48 18.34
N HIS A 69 2.59 9.29 18.32
CA HIS A 69 3.33 9.03 17.08
C HIS A 69 2.64 7.91 16.27
N THR A 70 2.58 8.10 14.96
CA THR A 70 1.90 7.17 14.06
C THR A 70 2.83 6.03 13.66
N GLN A 71 2.27 4.91 13.24
CA GLN A 71 3.08 3.85 12.63
C GLN A 71 3.50 4.29 11.23
N CYS A 72 4.74 4.02 10.83
CA CYS A 72 5.22 4.35 9.49
C CYS A 72 4.46 3.59 8.38
N PHE A 73 4.02 2.34 8.65
CA PHE A 73 3.20 1.55 7.74
C PHE A 73 1.69 1.89 7.81
N GLY A 74 1.27 2.70 8.79
CA GLY A 74 -0.11 3.15 8.90
C GLY A 74 -0.38 4.24 7.88
N THR A 75 -0.97 3.90 6.73
CA THR A 75 -1.13 4.78 5.56
C THR A 75 -1.73 6.17 5.79
N SER A 76 -2.32 6.45 6.95
CA SER A 76 -2.88 7.77 7.24
C SER A 76 -3.00 8.07 8.73
N ALA A 77 -3.08 9.36 9.05
CA ALA A 77 -3.40 9.87 10.36
C ALA A 77 -4.10 11.23 10.26
N ASN A 78 -4.78 11.61 11.35
CA ASN A 78 -5.46 12.88 11.49
C ASN A 78 -4.68 13.82 12.39
N ILE A 79 -4.63 15.11 12.02
CA ILE A 79 -4.14 16.18 12.87
C ILE A 79 -5.29 17.17 13.08
N VAL A 80 -5.67 17.38 14.35
CA VAL A 80 -6.64 18.43 14.69
C VAL A 80 -5.89 19.75 14.79
N ILE A 81 -6.35 20.77 14.06
CA ILE A 81 -5.74 22.11 14.13
C ILE A 81 -6.04 22.71 15.51
N PRO A 82 -5.02 22.99 16.35
CA PRO A 82 -5.24 23.50 17.69
C PRO A 82 -5.64 24.97 17.64
N LYS A 83 -6.23 25.47 18.72
CA LYS A 83 -6.53 26.90 18.86
C LYS A 83 -5.26 27.76 19.03
N VAL A 84 -4.25 27.19 19.66
CA VAL A 84 -2.95 27.83 19.91
C VAL A 84 -1.89 26.93 19.28
N PRO A 85 -1.00 27.45 18.42
CA PRO A 85 0.09 26.64 17.87
C PRO A 85 1.00 26.16 19.00
N LYS A 86 1.55 24.96 18.84
CA LYS A 86 2.51 24.39 19.80
C LYS A 86 3.71 25.33 20.01
N HIS A 87 4.15 26.01 18.95
CA HIS A 87 5.24 26.98 18.99
C HIS A 87 4.75 28.37 18.58
N ALA A 88 4.81 29.32 19.51
CA ALA A 88 4.32 30.69 19.32
C ALA A 88 5.07 31.50 18.24
N ALA A 89 6.31 31.09 17.90
CA ALA A 89 7.09 31.68 16.82
C ALA A 89 6.44 31.50 15.44
N PHE A 90 5.49 30.57 15.31
CA PHE A 90 4.82 30.22 14.06
C PHE A 90 3.30 30.40 14.20
N PRO A 91 2.81 31.66 14.21
CA PRO A 91 1.41 31.96 14.45
C PRO A 91 0.49 31.58 13.27
N PHE A 92 -0.77 31.28 13.58
CA PHE A 92 -1.83 31.03 12.60
C PHE A 92 -2.38 32.33 11.99
N ASN A 93 -1.53 33.10 11.31
CA ASN A 93 -1.87 34.41 10.72
C ASN A 93 -2.11 34.35 9.20
N GLY A 94 -2.51 33.19 8.68
CA GLY A 94 -2.62 32.95 7.23
C GLY A 94 -1.30 32.57 6.56
N SER A 95 -0.27 32.26 7.34
CA SER A 95 0.99 31.68 6.89
C SER A 95 0.79 30.33 6.19
N HIS A 96 1.78 29.93 5.40
CA HIS A 96 1.80 28.66 4.69
C HIS A 96 2.46 27.56 5.50
N PHE A 97 1.84 26.38 5.46
CA PHE A 97 2.25 25.19 6.19
C PHE A 97 2.23 23.97 5.28
N VAL A 98 2.96 22.94 5.70
CA VAL A 98 2.93 21.58 5.13
C VAL A 98 2.74 20.57 6.25
N ALA A 99 2.16 19.41 5.94
CA ALA A 99 2.24 18.25 6.81
C ALA A 99 3.50 17.48 6.42
N ARG A 100 4.36 17.21 7.41
CA ARG A 100 5.58 16.43 7.25
C ARG A 100 5.49 15.17 8.06
N ILE A 101 5.81 14.05 7.44
CA ILE A 101 6.10 12.80 8.13
C ILE A 101 7.61 12.56 8.13
N ASN A 102 8.16 12.22 9.30
CA ASN A 102 9.57 11.91 9.51
C ASN A 102 9.70 10.45 9.97
N THR A 103 10.69 9.75 9.42
CA THR A 103 11.07 8.39 9.84
C THR A 103 12.13 8.45 10.95
N PRO A 104 12.33 7.35 11.71
CA PRO A 104 13.45 7.24 12.66
C PRO A 104 14.83 7.45 12.02
N ASP A 105 14.96 7.10 10.74
CA ASP A 105 16.19 7.26 9.95
C ASP A 105 16.38 8.69 9.40
N LYS A 106 15.63 9.67 9.90
CA LYS A 106 15.69 11.09 9.49
C LYS A 106 15.33 11.35 8.03
N LEU A 107 14.66 10.40 7.39
CA LEU A 107 14.00 10.67 6.12
C LEU A 107 12.71 11.44 6.39
N HIS A 108 12.30 12.26 5.44
CA HIS A 108 11.04 12.97 5.52
C HIS A 108 10.40 13.12 4.15
N ALA A 109 9.10 13.34 4.17
CA ALA A 109 8.34 13.76 3.00
C ALA A 109 7.26 14.77 3.43
N ASP A 110 7.00 15.71 2.54
CA ASP A 110 6.08 16.81 2.76
C ASP A 110 4.85 16.68 1.88
N SER A 111 3.71 17.10 2.42
CA SER A 111 2.52 17.34 1.62
C SER A 111 2.66 18.60 0.76
N CYS A 112 1.67 18.81 -0.09
CA CYS A 112 1.30 20.12 -0.61
C CYS A 112 1.17 21.19 0.49
N ALA A 113 1.27 22.45 0.09
CA ALA A 113 1.07 23.60 0.98
C ALA A 113 -0.42 23.89 1.25
N PHE A 114 -0.72 24.38 2.45
CA PHE A 114 -2.01 24.92 2.87
C PHE A 114 -1.81 26.11 3.82
N LYS A 115 -2.89 26.82 4.18
CA LYS A 115 -2.83 27.95 5.11
C LYS A 115 -3.59 27.64 6.40
N ILE A 116 -3.17 28.23 7.52
CA ILE A 116 -3.93 28.21 8.77
C ILE A 116 -4.20 29.64 9.24
N ARG A 117 -5.46 29.94 9.60
CA ARG A 117 -5.90 31.21 10.19
C ARG A 117 -6.43 31.01 11.60
N THR A 118 -6.35 32.04 12.44
CA THR A 118 -6.87 32.01 13.83
C THR A 118 -8.39 31.87 13.94
N ALA A 119 -9.14 32.22 12.90
CA ALA A 119 -10.59 32.13 12.88
C ALA A 119 -11.14 32.03 11.46
N TYR A 120 -12.35 31.47 11.34
CA TYR A 120 -13.13 31.47 10.11
C TYR A 120 -13.60 32.90 9.79
N GLN A 121 -13.47 33.33 8.53
CA GLN A 121 -14.04 34.58 8.02
C GLN A 121 -14.94 34.23 6.81
N GLU A 122 -16.24 34.51 6.89
CA GLU A 122 -17.20 34.27 5.79
C GLU A 122 -17.17 35.37 4.69
N PRO A 123 -17.40 35.03 3.40
CA PRO A 123 -17.02 33.77 2.76
C PRO A 123 -16.31 33.97 1.41
N PHE A 124 -15.31 33.15 1.13
CA PHE A 124 -15.04 32.79 -0.27
C PHE A 124 -16.29 32.03 -0.79
N SER A 125 -16.70 32.34 -2.02
CA SER A 125 -17.94 31.95 -2.71
C SER A 125 -18.53 30.56 -2.34
N ARG A 126 -19.85 30.40 -2.44
CA ARG A 126 -20.60 29.12 -2.27
C ARG A 126 -19.97 27.91 -3.01
N ALA A 127 -19.15 28.15 -4.03
CA ALA A 127 -18.35 27.12 -4.71
C ALA A 127 -17.31 26.44 -3.78
N ASP A 128 -16.66 27.17 -2.88
CA ASP A 128 -15.63 26.62 -1.98
C ASP A 128 -16.23 25.77 -0.86
N LYS A 129 -17.45 26.12 -0.40
CA LYS A 129 -18.20 25.30 0.57
C LYS A 129 -18.56 23.92 -0.01
N MET A 130 -18.76 23.80 -1.32
CA MET A 130 -19.03 22.51 -1.98
C MET A 130 -17.76 21.74 -2.39
N SER A 131 -16.64 22.43 -2.61
CA SER A 131 -15.34 21.78 -2.80
C SER A 131 -14.91 20.99 -1.56
N LEU A 132 -15.05 21.57 -0.36
CA LEU A 132 -14.66 20.91 0.88
C LEU A 132 -15.52 19.67 1.21
N ALA A 133 -16.84 19.74 0.98
CA ALA A 133 -17.73 18.59 1.16
C ALA A 133 -17.52 17.51 0.07
N GLY A 134 -17.19 17.92 -1.16
CA GLY A 134 -16.95 17.01 -2.28
C GLY A 134 -15.63 16.23 -2.16
N VAL A 135 -14.55 16.87 -1.67
CA VAL A 135 -13.23 16.22 -1.52
C VAL A 135 -13.24 15.17 -0.41
N ILE A 136 -13.95 15.39 0.70
CA ILE A 136 -14.04 14.40 1.79
C ILE A 136 -14.82 13.16 1.35
N ILE A 137 -15.92 13.33 0.60
CA ILE A 137 -16.72 12.21 0.12
C ILE A 137 -16.02 11.48 -1.04
N ALA A 138 -15.39 12.19 -1.98
CA ALA A 138 -14.64 11.59 -3.08
C ALA A 138 -13.34 10.90 -2.62
N GLY A 139 -12.61 11.48 -1.65
CA GLY A 139 -11.37 10.90 -1.12
C GLY A 139 -11.60 9.58 -0.39
N ILE A 140 -12.63 9.50 0.46
CA ILE A 140 -12.98 8.26 1.18
C ILE A 140 -13.51 7.20 0.20
N SER A 141 -14.29 7.60 -0.81
CA SER A 141 -14.89 6.66 -1.76
C SER A 141 -13.89 6.13 -2.81
N VAL A 142 -12.94 6.96 -3.28
CA VAL A 142 -11.85 6.49 -4.16
C VAL A 142 -10.91 5.56 -3.41
N LEU A 143 -10.55 5.86 -2.15
CA LEU A 143 -9.66 5.00 -1.36
C LEU A 143 -10.33 3.65 -1.02
N ALA A 144 -11.62 3.67 -0.65
CA ALA A 144 -12.38 2.44 -0.43
C ALA A 144 -12.51 1.61 -1.72
N ALA A 145 -12.77 2.25 -2.87
CA ALA A 145 -12.86 1.55 -4.16
C ALA A 145 -11.51 0.96 -4.61
N VAL A 146 -10.39 1.66 -4.37
CA VAL A 146 -9.04 1.15 -4.69
C VAL A 146 -8.66 -0.01 -3.77
N LEU A 147 -8.93 0.09 -2.46
CA LEU A 147 -8.66 -0.99 -1.52
C LEU A 147 -9.53 -2.23 -1.77
N LEU A 148 -10.82 -2.05 -2.08
CA LEU A 148 -11.69 -3.15 -2.53
C LEU A 148 -11.22 -3.73 -3.87
N GLY A 149 -10.78 -2.89 -4.81
CA GLY A 149 -10.22 -3.32 -6.10
C GLY A 149 -8.96 -4.18 -5.94
N ILE A 150 -8.04 -3.80 -5.06
CA ILE A 150 -6.82 -4.56 -4.78
C ILE A 150 -7.15 -5.89 -4.08
N ALA A 151 -8.07 -5.88 -3.11
CA ALA A 151 -8.49 -7.10 -2.41
C ALA A 151 -9.18 -8.10 -3.36
N THR A 152 -10.10 -7.63 -4.20
CA THR A 152 -10.80 -8.47 -5.18
C THR A 152 -9.87 -8.99 -6.28
N TYR A 153 -8.94 -8.16 -6.76
CA TYR A 153 -7.92 -8.60 -7.73
C TYR A 153 -7.02 -9.71 -7.19
N ARG A 154 -6.57 -9.60 -5.93
CA ARG A 154 -5.78 -10.66 -5.28
C ARG A 154 -6.55 -11.97 -5.11
N GLN A 155 -7.86 -11.89 -4.88
CA GLN A 155 -8.72 -13.08 -4.75
C GLN A 155 -8.97 -13.76 -6.10
N SER A 156 -9.20 -12.99 -7.18
CA SER A 156 -9.39 -13.56 -8.53
C SER A 156 -8.14 -14.31 -9.01
N ASN A 157 -6.95 -13.74 -8.81
CA ASN A 157 -5.69 -14.41 -9.18
C ASN A 157 -5.44 -15.72 -8.42
N ARG A 158 -5.99 -15.90 -7.22
CA ARG A 158 -5.92 -17.18 -6.49
C ARG A 158 -6.88 -18.20 -7.08
N ILE A 159 -8.10 -17.81 -7.41
CA ILE A 159 -9.11 -18.69 -8.00
C ILE A 159 -8.67 -19.17 -9.39
N ASP A 160 -8.12 -18.29 -10.21
CA ASP A 160 -7.66 -18.64 -11.56
C ASP A 160 -6.46 -19.60 -11.53
N ARG A 161 -5.53 -19.39 -10.59
CA ARG A 161 -4.43 -20.34 -10.36
C ARG A 161 -4.93 -21.70 -9.90
N LEU A 162 -5.88 -21.74 -8.97
CA LEU A 162 -6.47 -23.00 -8.48
C LEU A 162 -7.23 -23.75 -9.57
N LYS A 163 -8.00 -23.05 -10.42
CA LYS A 163 -8.67 -23.65 -11.58
C LYS A 163 -7.65 -24.21 -12.58
N SER A 164 -6.59 -23.45 -12.88
CA SER A 164 -5.54 -23.92 -13.80
C SER A 164 -4.79 -25.14 -13.25
N MET A 165 -4.54 -25.20 -11.93
CA MET A 165 -3.94 -26.37 -11.29
C MET A 165 -4.86 -27.58 -11.29
N GLN A 166 -6.16 -27.38 -11.08
CA GLN A 166 -7.14 -28.46 -11.10
C GLN A 166 -7.28 -29.05 -12.52
N GLU A 167 -7.33 -28.21 -13.55
CA GLU A 167 -7.33 -28.66 -14.95
C GLU A 167 -6.05 -29.41 -15.33
N GLN A 168 -4.89 -29.01 -14.80
CA GLN A 168 -3.64 -29.73 -15.01
C GLN A 168 -3.63 -31.09 -14.32
N MET A 169 -4.11 -31.17 -13.08
CA MET A 169 -4.24 -32.46 -12.36
C MET A 169 -5.21 -33.41 -13.05
N GLU A 170 -6.33 -32.91 -13.58
CA GLU A 170 -7.29 -33.74 -14.33
C GLU A 170 -6.70 -34.26 -15.64
N ARG A 171 -5.92 -33.45 -16.37
CA ARG A 171 -5.22 -33.90 -17.58
C ARG A 171 -4.13 -34.91 -17.29
N GLN A 172 -3.39 -34.73 -16.19
CA GLN A 172 -2.36 -35.68 -15.78
C GLN A 172 -2.97 -37.01 -15.33
N ALA A 173 -4.05 -36.96 -14.53
CA ALA A 173 -4.78 -38.16 -14.14
C ALA A 173 -5.45 -38.90 -15.32
N ALA A 174 -5.89 -38.17 -16.35
CA ALA A 174 -6.38 -38.76 -17.58
C ALA A 174 -5.27 -39.40 -18.42
N GLY A 175 -4.09 -38.77 -18.48
CA GLY A 175 -2.89 -39.30 -19.14
C GLY A 175 -2.40 -40.59 -18.49
N ASP A 176 -2.26 -40.60 -17.16
CA ASP A 176 -1.81 -41.77 -16.39
C ASP A 176 -2.76 -42.96 -16.54
N ARG A 177 -4.07 -42.71 -16.61
CA ARG A 177 -5.08 -43.75 -16.89
C ARG A 177 -4.97 -44.30 -18.32
N ALA A 178 -4.74 -43.43 -19.30
CA ALA A 178 -4.57 -43.85 -20.69
C ALA A 178 -3.28 -44.68 -20.88
N GLU A 179 -2.20 -44.31 -20.20
CA GLU A 179 -0.93 -45.03 -20.21
C GLU A 179 -1.07 -46.40 -19.52
N ALA A 180 -1.78 -46.46 -18.38
CA ALA A 180 -2.09 -47.72 -17.71
C ALA A 180 -2.96 -48.66 -18.59
N GLU A 181 -3.91 -48.12 -19.35
CA GLU A 181 -4.75 -48.92 -20.25
C GLU A 181 -3.96 -49.40 -21.49
N ALA A 182 -3.05 -48.59 -22.01
CA ALA A 182 -2.14 -48.98 -23.10
C ALA A 182 -1.15 -50.07 -22.67
N ALA A 183 -0.59 -49.98 -21.46
CA ALA A 183 0.30 -50.99 -20.89
C ALA A 183 -0.42 -52.34 -20.64
N SER A 184 -1.69 -52.29 -20.23
CA SER A 184 -2.56 -53.47 -20.13
C SER A 184 -2.75 -54.16 -21.49
N LYS A 185 -3.05 -53.40 -22.54
CA LYS A 185 -3.24 -53.93 -23.90
C LYS A 185 -1.95 -54.52 -24.49
N GLN A 186 -0.78 -53.92 -24.27
CA GLN A 186 0.51 -54.49 -24.70
C GLN A 186 0.86 -55.79 -23.99
N THR A 187 0.53 -55.91 -22.70
CA THR A 187 0.73 -57.16 -21.94
C THR A 187 -0.15 -58.30 -22.49
N GLN A 188 -1.36 -57.97 -22.94
CA GLN A 188 -2.28 -58.95 -23.55
C GLN A 188 -1.82 -59.40 -24.94
N VAL A 189 -1.26 -58.50 -25.76
CA VAL A 189 -0.73 -58.85 -27.11
C VAL A 189 0.59 -59.63 -27.02
N GLY A 190 1.47 -59.33 -26.05
CA GLY A 190 2.71 -60.09 -25.83
C GLY A 190 2.50 -61.54 -25.36
N SER A 191 1.37 -61.82 -24.72
CA SER A 191 0.95 -63.18 -24.32
C SER A 191 0.53 -64.04 -25.53
N VAL A 192 -0.11 -63.44 -26.53
CA VAL A 192 -0.62 -64.17 -27.71
C VAL A 192 0.50 -64.56 -28.69
N ILE A 193 1.60 -63.79 -28.77
CA ILE A 193 2.70 -64.05 -29.73
C ILE A 193 3.65 -65.16 -29.24
N ARG A 194 3.73 -65.46 -27.93
CA ARG A 194 4.63 -66.52 -27.40
C ARG A 194 4.14 -67.96 -27.55
N VAL A 195 2.92 -68.20 -28.04
CA VAL A 195 2.35 -69.55 -28.13
C VAL A 195 2.69 -70.27 -29.44
N ASN A 196 3.22 -69.58 -30.46
CA ASN A 196 3.57 -70.19 -31.75
C ASN A 196 5.08 -70.16 -32.02
N GLN A 197 5.85 -70.97 -31.29
CA GLN A 197 7.19 -71.36 -31.71
C GLN A 197 7.24 -72.88 -31.86
N PRO A 198 7.29 -73.44 -33.09
CA PRO A 198 7.32 -74.89 -33.27
C PRO A 198 8.71 -75.41 -32.89
N GLN A 199 8.76 -76.30 -31.89
CA GLN A 199 9.95 -77.07 -31.56
C GLN A 199 10.27 -78.05 -32.70
N GLY A 200 11.38 -77.79 -33.40
CA GLY A 200 11.94 -78.71 -34.40
C GLY A 200 12.44 -79.98 -33.74
N SER A 201 11.85 -81.11 -34.14
CA SER A 201 12.25 -82.47 -33.77
C SER A 201 13.60 -82.83 -34.40
N ARG A 202 14.51 -83.37 -33.57
CA ARG A 202 15.80 -83.93 -33.97
C ARG A 202 15.73 -85.44 -33.68
N HIS A 203 15.53 -86.25 -34.71
CA HIS A 203 15.68 -87.70 -34.64
C HIS A 203 17.04 -88.10 -35.23
N THR A 204 17.80 -88.87 -34.45
CA THR A 204 18.73 -89.92 -34.91
C THR A 204 17.95 -91.13 -35.38
#